data_AF-A0A1H1EL00-F1
#
_entry.id   AF-A0A1H1EL00-F1
#
_cell.length_a   1.000
_cell.length_b   1.000
_cell.length_c   1.000
_cell.angle_alpha   90.00
_cell.angle_beta   90.00
_cell.angle_gamma   90.00
#
_symmetry.space_group_name_H-M   'P 1'
#
loop_
_entity.id
_entity.type
_entity.pdbx_description
1 polymer ?
#
loop_
_entity_poly.entity_id
_entity_poly.type
_entity_poly.pdbx_seq_one_letter_code
_entity_poly.pdbx_strand_id
1 'polypeptide(L)'
;MVKEKTSVSIEAWILAAVRKHAEATGVSVSTVLERGALREIAAAHTPAARAGVYGAEAVAAQEADERIVAEDVERAVAERRAGEAA
;
A
#
# COMPACT_ATOMS: atom_id res chain seq x y z
N MET A 1 -10.36 -20.36 -6.51
CA MET A 1 -9.02 -20.73 -6.99
C MET A 1 -8.11 -20.99 -5.80
N VAL A 2 -7.30 -22.04 -5.84
CA VAL A 2 -6.23 -22.24 -4.85
C VAL A 2 -5.09 -21.28 -5.21
N LYS A 3 -4.61 -20.48 -4.24
CA LYS A 3 -3.45 -19.60 -4.44
C LYS A 3 -2.17 -20.42 -4.36
N GLU A 4 -1.26 -20.21 -5.31
CA GLU A 4 0.12 -20.69 -5.18
C GLU A 4 0.78 -20.02 -3.97
N LYS A 5 1.64 -20.77 -3.27
CA LYS A 5 2.29 -20.30 -2.04
C LYS A 5 3.78 -20.11 -2.27
N THR A 6 4.28 -18.95 -1.90
CA THR A 6 5.70 -18.62 -1.97
C THR A 6 6.19 -18.22 -0.58
N SER A 7 7.32 -18.80 -0.16
CA SER A 7 8.00 -18.39 1.07
C SER A 7 8.92 -17.22 0.80
N VAL A 8 8.88 -16.20 1.66
CA VAL A 8 9.73 -15.00 1.58
C VAL A 8 10.47 -14.78 2.88
N SER A 9 11.76 -14.47 2.78
CA SER A 9 12.57 -13.99 3.91
C SER A 9 12.41 -12.48 4.03
N ILE A 10 12.15 -12.00 5.26
CA ILE A 10 11.89 -10.59 5.55
C ILE A 10 12.70 -10.18 6.76
N GLU A 11 13.29 -8.98 6.71
CA GLU A 11 13.99 -8.37 7.84
C GLU A 11 13.07 -8.25 9.07
N ALA A 12 13.63 -8.51 10.27
CA ALA A 12 12.83 -8.59 11.49
C ALA A 12 12.05 -7.31 11.80
N TRP A 13 12.65 -6.14 11.53
CA TRP A 13 12.00 -4.85 11.77
C TRP A 13 10.82 -4.59 10.83
N ILE A 14 10.91 -5.03 9.56
CA ILE A 14 9.82 -4.92 8.58
C ILE A 14 8.66 -5.82 9.02
N LEU A 15 8.97 -7.07 9.42
CA LEU A 15 7.95 -7.98 9.91
C LEU A 15 7.22 -7.43 11.14
N ALA A 16 7.93 -6.78 12.06
CA ALA A 16 7.32 -6.13 13.22
C ALA A 16 6.35 -5.01 12.81
N ALA A 17 6.74 -4.16 11.86
CA ALA A 17 5.88 -3.09 11.35
C ALA A 17 4.63 -3.64 10.65
N VAL A 18 4.78 -4.68 9.82
CA VAL A 18 3.67 -5.34 9.12
C VAL A 18 2.70 -5.98 10.11
N ARG A 19 3.20 -6.65 11.16
CA ARG A 19 2.35 -7.23 12.22
C ARG A 19 1.52 -6.17 12.92
N LYS A 20 2.16 -5.07 13.34
CA LYS A 20 1.47 -3.94 13.99
C LYS A 20 0.36 -3.38 13.09
N HIS A 21 0.62 -3.21 11.79
CA HIS A 21 -0.38 -2.73 10.84
C HIS A 21 -1.53 -3.74 10.65
N ALA A 22 -1.21 -5.02 10.52
CA ALA A 22 -2.18 -6.10 10.37
C ALA A 22 -3.14 -6.16 11.58
N GLU A 23 -2.60 -6.06 12.79
CA GLU A 23 -3.38 -6.00 14.04
C GLU A 23 -4.29 -4.77 14.09
N ALA A 24 -3.74 -3.58 13.79
CA ALA A 24 -4.49 -2.33 13.83
C ALA A 24 -5.66 -2.28 12.82
N THR A 25 -5.54 -3.00 11.70
CA THR A 25 -6.51 -3.01 10.61
C THR A 25 -7.37 -4.28 10.57
N GLY A 26 -7.15 -5.23 11.48
CA GLY A 26 -7.92 -6.47 11.55
C GLY A 26 -7.71 -7.40 10.35
N VAL A 27 -6.55 -7.37 9.70
CA VAL A 27 -6.21 -8.22 8.54
C VAL A 27 -5.02 -9.14 8.84
N SER A 28 -4.75 -10.11 7.97
CA SER A 28 -3.59 -10.99 8.12
C SER A 28 -2.30 -10.34 7.61
N VAL A 29 -1.15 -10.73 8.16
CA VAL A 29 0.18 -10.34 7.65
C VAL A 29 0.32 -10.66 6.16
N SER A 30 -0.13 -11.84 5.73
CA SER A 30 -0.08 -12.23 4.32
C SER A 30 -0.91 -11.30 3.43
N THR A 31 -2.06 -10.80 3.92
CA THR A 31 -2.89 -9.83 3.19
C THR A 31 -2.16 -8.49 3.04
N VAL A 32 -1.46 -8.02 4.07
CA VAL A 32 -0.67 -6.78 3.99
C VAL A 32 0.45 -6.93 2.96
N LEU A 33 1.19 -8.05 3.00
CA LEU A 33 2.25 -8.33 2.04
C LEU A 33 1.74 -8.48 0.61
N GLU A 34 0.61 -9.16 0.41
CA GLU A 34 -0.04 -9.30 -0.89
C GLU A 34 -0.43 -7.93 -1.46
N ARG A 35 -1.03 -7.04 -0.66
CA ARG A 35 -1.34 -5.67 -1.07
C ARG A 35 -0.09 -4.86 -1.43
N GLY A 36 0.99 -5.00 -0.66
CA GLY A 36 2.27 -4.36 -0.96
C GLY A 36 2.84 -4.82 -2.31
N ALA A 37 2.85 -6.13 -2.57
CA ALA A 37 3.32 -6.68 -3.84
C ALA A 37 2.44 -6.24 -5.03
N LEU A 38 1.13 -6.21 -4.85
CA LEU A 38 0.20 -5.69 -5.86
C LEU A 38 0.47 -4.21 -6.15
N ARG A 39 0.76 -3.40 -5.13
CA ARG A 39 1.10 -1.99 -5.29
C ARG A 39 2.41 -1.80 -6.05
N GLU A 40 3.44 -2.58 -5.75
CA GLU A 40 4.71 -2.55 -6.49
C GLU A 40 4.55 -2.99 -7.95
N ILE A 41 3.78 -4.06 -8.20
CA ILE A 41 3.44 -4.49 -9.57
C ILE A 41 2.67 -3.38 -10.28
N ALA A 42 1.69 -2.77 -9.61
CA ALA A 42 0.91 -1.66 -10.12
C ALA A 42 1.75 -0.39 -10.35
N ALA A 43 2.77 -0.12 -9.55
CA ALA A 43 3.69 1.00 -9.76
C ALA A 43 4.65 0.72 -10.94
N ALA A 44 5.04 -0.54 -11.14
CA ALA A 44 5.88 -0.97 -12.25
C ALA A 44 5.13 -1.11 -13.58
N HIS A 45 3.80 -1.21 -13.56
CA HIS A 45 2.95 -1.35 -14.74
C HIS A 45 2.28 -0.01 -15.05
N THR A 46 2.36 0.43 -16.31
CA THR A 46 1.60 1.61 -16.76
C THR A 46 0.12 1.45 -16.42
N PRO A 47 -0.65 2.53 -16.20
CA PRO A 47 -2.08 2.46 -15.87
C PRO A 47 -2.87 1.55 -16.83
N ALA A 48 -2.48 1.52 -18.11
CA ALA A 48 -3.04 0.63 -19.13
C ALA A 48 -2.81 -0.86 -18.85
N ALA A 49 -1.62 -1.24 -18.40
CA ALA A 49 -1.31 -2.62 -18.05
C ALA A 49 -2.00 -3.06 -16.75
N ARG A 50 -2.23 -2.15 -15.80
CA ARG A 50 -3.05 -2.42 -14.61
C ARG A 50 -4.52 -2.64 -14.95
N ALA A 51 -5.07 -1.80 -15.82
CA ALA A 51 -6.47 -1.90 -16.23
C ALA A 51 -6.75 -3.24 -16.93
N GLY A 52 -5.76 -3.80 -17.64
CA GLY A 52 -5.85 -5.13 -18.25
C GLY A 52 -5.90 -6.31 -17.29
N VAL A 53 -5.41 -6.16 -16.04
CA VAL A 53 -5.37 -7.25 -15.03
C VAL A 53 -6.50 -7.11 -14.02
N TYR A 54 -6.70 -5.90 -13.49
CA TYR A 54 -7.63 -5.65 -12.38
C TYR A 54 -8.98 -5.06 -12.83
N GLY A 55 -9.07 -4.64 -14.09
CA GLY A 55 -10.21 -3.88 -14.60
C GLY A 55 -10.07 -2.39 -14.35
N ALA A 56 -10.56 -1.57 -15.28
CA ALA A 56 -10.39 -0.12 -15.26
C ALA A 56 -11.02 0.56 -14.02
N GLU A 57 -12.16 0.08 -13.53
CA GLU A 57 -12.82 0.62 -12.34
C GLU A 57 -12.00 0.39 -11.06
N ALA A 58 -11.39 -0.80 -10.90
CA ALA A 58 -10.56 -1.10 -9.74
C ALA A 58 -9.30 -0.24 -9.71
N VAL A 59 -8.70 0.02 -10.87
CA VAL A 59 -7.54 0.91 -11.00
C VAL A 59 -7.94 2.37 -10.72
N ALA A 60 -9.08 2.83 -11.21
CA ALA A 60 -9.56 4.19 -10.97
C ALA A 60 -9.87 4.44 -9.48
N ALA A 61 -10.46 3.47 -8.78
CA ALA A 61 -10.69 3.55 -7.35
C ALA A 61 -9.36 3.59 -6.56
N GLN A 62 -8.40 2.74 -6.93
CA GLN A 62 -7.08 2.72 -6.29
C GLN A 62 -6.30 4.02 -6.52
N GLU A 63 -6.35 4.60 -7.73
CA GLU A 63 -5.72 5.89 -8.03
C GLU A 63 -6.35 7.07 -7.26
N ALA A 64 -7.65 7.00 -6.96
CA ALA A 64 -8.33 7.98 -6.12
C ALA A 64 -7.86 7.87 -4.66
N ASP A 65 -7.80 6.64 -4.12
CA ASP A 65 -7.33 6.39 -2.75
C ASP A 65 -5.86 6.80 -2.58
N GLU A 66 -4.99 6.47 -3.54
CA GLU A 66 -3.56 6.83 -3.49
C GLU A 66 -3.35 8.35 -3.49
N ARG A 67 -4.20 9.10 -4.19
CA ARG A 67 -4.15 10.57 -4.21
C ARG A 67 -4.54 11.17 -2.86
N ILE A 68 -5.61 10.67 -2.25
CA ILE A 68 -6.05 11.12 -0.92
C ILE A 68 -4.94 10.90 0.10
N VAL A 69 -4.29 9.72 0.07
CA VAL A 69 -3.17 9.42 0.97
C VAL A 69 -1.98 10.35 0.72
N ALA A 70 -1.67 10.69 -0.54
CA ALA A 70 -0.60 11.63 -0.85
C ALA A 70 -0.91 13.05 -0.32
N GLU A 71 -2.12 13.54 -0.54
CA GLU A 71 -2.58 14.85 -0.03
C GLU A 71 -2.57 14.91 1.50
N ASP A 72 -2.98 13.84 2.18
CA ASP A 72 -2.94 13.73 3.64
C ASP A 72 -1.50 13.76 4.18
N VAL A 73 -0.58 13.07 3.50
CA VAL A 73 0.85 13.09 3.85
C VAL A 73 1.45 14.47 3.65
N GLU A 74 1.15 15.14 2.54
CA GLU A 74 1.61 16.51 2.28
C GLU A 74 1.10 17.49 3.34
N ARG A 75 -0.18 17.38 3.73
CA ARG A 75 -0.75 18.20 4.80
C ARG A 75 -0.08 17.94 6.14
N ALA A 76 0.12 16.67 6.52
CA ALA A 76 0.79 16.32 7.77
C ALA A 76 2.25 16.83 7.81
N VAL A 77 2.95 16.81 6.68
CA VAL A 77 4.31 17.36 6.56
C VAL A 77 4.30 18.89 6.69
N ALA A 78 3.33 19.57 6.07
CA ALA A 78 3.19 21.02 6.16
C ALA A 78 2.87 21.48 7.60
N GLU A 79 1.95 20.81 8.27
CA GLU A 79 1.59 21.07 9.68
C GLU A 79 2.77 20.86 10.62
N ARG A 80 3.55 19.78 10.42
CA ARG A 80 4.76 19.53 11.21
C ARG A 80 5.79 20.65 11.05
N ARG A 81 6.03 21.12 9.81
CA ARG A 81 6.96 22.24 9.55
C ARG A 81 6.46 23.56 10.13
N ALA A 82 5.15 23.79 10.15
CA ALA A 82 4.58 24.98 10.77
C ALA A 82 4.68 24.94 12.30
N GLY A 83 4.53 23.76 12.91
CA GLY A 83 4.69 23.57 14.35
C GLY A 83 6.15 23.60 14.85
N GLU A 84 7.12 23.22 14.00
CA GLU A 84 8.56 23.36 14.30
C GLU A 84 9.07 24.81 14.16
N ALA A 85 8.26 25.73 13.62
CA ALA A 85 8.58 27.14 13.43
C ALA A 85 8.00 28.09 14.51
N ALA A 86 7.27 27.55 15.50
CA ALA A 86 6.68 28.29 16.62
C ALA A 86 7.43 28.01 17.94
#